data_AF-A0A2N2MAZ5-F1
#
_entry.id   AF-A0A2N2MAZ5-F1
#
_cell.length_a   1.000
_cell.length_b   1.000
_cell.length_c   1.000
_cell.angle_alpha   90.00
_cell.angle_beta   90.00
_cell.angle_gamma   90.00
#
_symmetry.space_group_name_H-M   'P 1'
#
loop_
_entity.id
_entity.type
_entity.pdbx_description
1 polymer ?
#
loop_
_entity_poly.entity_id
_entity_poly.type
_entity_poly.pdbx_seq_one_letter_code
_entity_poly.pdbx_strand_id
1 'polypeptide(L)'
;MAIIFELWAECKDEQALAQFVHHFDRVKFNLPAGKEIILYVEVIKKPPSLFGARISSSGLSGFGIRTIQDAIDSTEVGLQLYYHLKFAPDFRFARIAWEAENITMSELPEWVETLHNGEKRLEIECVVDNSLYEQLGKPIFCYPFRDGYWWTRYKGEIYNPLGSSDQQALREFHKKLFPEHFNY
;
A
#
# COMPACT_ATOMS: atom_id res chain seq x y z
N MET A 1 -3.13 -9.00 -16.22
CA MET A 1 -3.72 -8.28 -15.08
C MET A 1 -2.65 -7.34 -14.56
N ALA A 2 -2.98 -6.07 -14.31
CA ALA A 2 -2.00 -5.11 -13.77
C ALA A 2 -1.93 -5.26 -12.25
N ILE A 3 -0.73 -5.25 -11.69
CA ILE A 3 -0.48 -5.15 -10.24
C ILE A 3 -0.35 -3.67 -9.93
N ILE A 4 -1.23 -3.16 -9.06
CA ILE A 4 -1.39 -1.72 -8.82
C ILE A 4 -0.79 -1.35 -7.46
N PHE A 5 0.07 -0.34 -7.41
CA PHE A 5 0.47 0.29 -6.16
C PHE A 5 -0.51 1.40 -5.81
N GLU A 6 -1.09 1.33 -4.61
CA GLU A 6 -2.22 2.18 -4.26
C GLU A 6 -2.33 2.44 -2.75
N LEU A 7 -3.00 3.54 -2.42
CA LEU A 7 -3.66 3.74 -1.14
C LEU A 7 -5.09 3.20 -1.25
N TRP A 8 -5.41 2.20 -0.43
CA TRP A 8 -6.78 1.78 -0.15
C TRP A 8 -7.24 2.41 1.16
N ALA A 9 -8.45 2.96 1.19
CA ALA A 9 -9.05 3.51 2.41
C ALA A 9 -10.53 3.17 2.52
N GLU A 10 -10.97 2.84 3.74
CA GLU A 10 -12.37 2.57 4.07
C GLU A 10 -12.89 3.63 5.04
N CYS A 11 -14.02 4.24 4.67
CA CYS A 11 -14.68 5.31 5.42
C CYS A 11 -15.91 4.77 6.16
N LYS A 12 -16.34 5.51 7.20
CA LYS A 12 -17.50 5.12 8.03
C LYS A 12 -18.83 5.16 7.28
N ASP A 13 -18.99 6.11 6.37
CA ASP A 13 -20.23 6.40 5.66
C ASP A 13 -19.93 7.13 4.33
N GLU A 14 -20.98 7.34 3.55
CA GLU A 14 -20.88 8.00 2.24
C GLU A 14 -20.39 9.45 2.32
N GLN A 15 -20.73 10.17 3.39
CA GLN A 15 -20.32 11.56 3.55
C GLN A 15 -18.82 11.66 3.83
N ALA A 16 -18.31 10.81 4.73
CA ALA A 16 -16.89 10.70 5.02
C ALA A 16 -16.10 10.31 3.76
N LEU A 17 -16.62 9.34 2.98
CA LEU A 17 -16.02 8.94 1.72
C LEU A 17 -15.96 10.10 0.71
N ALA A 18 -17.03 10.88 0.56
CA ALA A 18 -17.06 12.02 -0.34
C ALA A 18 -16.01 13.09 0.04
N GLN A 19 -15.87 13.37 1.34
CA GLN A 19 -14.84 14.28 1.84
C GLN A 19 -13.43 13.72 1.59
N PHE A 20 -13.22 12.43 1.85
CA PHE A 20 -11.94 11.77 1.63
C PHE A 20 -11.54 11.80 0.14
N VAL A 21 -12.47 11.49 -0.76
CA VAL A 21 -12.25 11.58 -2.21
C VAL A 21 -11.88 12.99 -2.64
N HIS A 22 -12.59 14.00 -2.12
CA HIS A 22 -12.28 15.40 -2.41
C HIS A 22 -10.88 15.81 -1.95
N HIS A 23 -10.43 15.30 -0.80
CA HIS A 23 -9.08 15.56 -0.28
C HIS A 23 -7.97 15.06 -1.21
N PHE A 24 -8.18 13.92 -1.86
CA PHE A 24 -7.21 13.32 -2.78
C PHE A 24 -7.41 13.69 -4.25
N ASP A 25 -8.37 14.56 -4.58
CA ASP A 25 -8.69 14.90 -5.96
C ASP A 25 -7.50 15.59 -6.65
N ARG A 26 -6.97 14.93 -7.70
CA ARG A 26 -5.88 15.42 -8.57
C ARG A 26 -4.63 15.88 -7.82
N VAL A 27 -4.33 15.24 -6.70
CA VAL A 27 -3.06 15.46 -5.99
C VAL A 27 -1.90 15.09 -6.90
N LYS A 28 -0.91 15.99 -6.96
CA LYS A 28 0.33 15.79 -7.69
C LYS A 28 1.50 15.70 -6.72
N PHE A 29 2.36 14.72 -6.94
CA PHE A 29 3.58 14.53 -6.19
C PHE A 29 4.79 14.74 -7.09
N ASN A 30 5.71 15.58 -6.63
CA ASN A 30 7.04 15.68 -7.20
C ASN A 30 7.94 14.76 -6.37
N LEU A 31 8.36 13.66 -6.98
CA LEU A 31 9.21 12.68 -6.34
C LEU A 31 10.64 13.23 -6.24
N PRO A 32 11.34 13.04 -5.11
CA PRO A 32 12.77 13.36 -4.98
C PRO A 32 13.64 12.81 -6.11
N ALA A 33 13.30 11.64 -6.67
CA ALA A 33 13.97 11.06 -7.84
C ALA A 33 13.72 11.81 -9.16
N GLY A 34 12.97 12.92 -9.16
CA GLY A 34 12.77 13.80 -10.31
C GLY A 34 11.57 13.46 -11.20
N LYS A 35 10.66 12.61 -10.71
CA LYS A 35 9.46 12.17 -11.44
C LYS A 35 8.21 12.87 -10.89
N GLU A 36 7.34 13.37 -11.77
CA GLU A 36 6.00 13.83 -11.37
C GLU A 36 5.02 12.65 -11.42
N ILE A 37 4.22 12.48 -10.37
CA ILE A 37 3.16 11.49 -10.27
C ILE A 37 1.82 12.21 -10.06
N ILE A 38 0.82 11.85 -10.85
CA ILE A 38 -0.56 12.33 -10.71
C ILE A 38 -1.39 11.19 -10.13
N LEU A 39 -2.07 11.46 -9.03
CA LEU A 39 -2.96 10.49 -8.39
C LEU A 39 -4.36 10.57 -8.97
N TYR A 40 -5.00 9.40 -9.07
CA TYR A 40 -6.38 9.22 -9.47
C TYR A 40 -7.14 8.55 -8.34
N VAL A 41 -8.36 9.01 -8.09
CA VAL A 41 -9.24 8.44 -7.08
C VAL A 41 -10.35 7.66 -7.74
N GLU A 42 -10.52 6.41 -7.32
CA GLU A 42 -11.63 5.56 -7.70
C GLU A 42 -12.47 5.23 -6.47
N VAL A 43 -13.78 5.41 -6.61
CA VAL A 43 -14.75 5.16 -5.54
C VAL A 43 -15.29 3.74 -5.68
N ILE A 44 -15.12 2.94 -4.63
CA ILE A 44 -15.63 1.58 -4.55
C ILE A 44 -16.73 1.53 -3.51
N LYS A 45 -17.98 1.46 -3.99
CA LYS A 45 -19.16 1.28 -3.15
C LYS A 45 -19.71 -0.12 -3.35
N LYS A 46 -19.70 -0.93 -2.29
CA LYS A 46 -20.45 -2.19 -2.20
C LYS A 46 -21.44 -2.09 -1.04
N PRO A 47 -22.62 -1.46 -1.25
CA PRO A 47 -23.63 -1.35 -0.22
C PRO A 47 -24.10 -2.75 0.25
N PRO A 48 -24.44 -2.93 1.53
CA PRO A 48 -24.65 -1.87 2.53
C PRO A 48 -23.40 -1.48 3.34
N SER A 49 -22.27 -2.16 3.22
CA SER A 49 -21.22 -2.15 4.25
C SER A 49 -19.86 -1.58 3.84
N LEU A 50 -19.62 -1.30 2.55
CA LEU A 50 -18.31 -0.82 2.09
C LEU A 50 -18.38 0.56 1.43
N PHE A 51 -17.70 1.52 2.06
CA PHE A 51 -17.45 2.87 1.56
C PHE A 51 -15.94 3.04 1.35
N GLY A 52 -15.43 2.48 0.24
CA GLY A 52 -14.01 2.43 -0.06
C GLY A 52 -13.56 3.44 -1.12
N ALA A 53 -12.31 3.88 -1.02
CA ALA A 53 -11.63 4.65 -2.05
C ALA A 53 -10.26 4.03 -2.34
N ARG A 54 -9.92 3.97 -3.62
CA ARG A 54 -8.64 3.54 -4.16
C ARG A 54 -7.94 4.72 -4.81
N ILE A 55 -6.71 5.00 -4.37
CA ILE A 55 -5.91 6.11 -4.88
C ILE A 55 -4.63 5.53 -5.46
N SER A 56 -4.46 5.68 -6.77
CA SER A 56 -3.34 5.09 -7.51
C SER A 56 -2.83 6.02 -8.60
N SER A 57 -1.75 5.63 -9.27
CA SER A 57 -1.24 6.36 -10.42
C SER A 57 -0.82 5.41 -11.54
N SER A 58 -1.20 5.75 -12.77
CA SER A 58 -0.65 5.11 -13.97
C SER A 58 0.81 5.48 -14.23
N GLY A 59 1.38 6.42 -13.46
CA GLY A 59 2.79 6.77 -13.51
C GLY A 59 3.72 5.77 -12.80
N LEU A 60 3.17 4.82 -12.05
CA LEU A 60 3.92 3.75 -11.38
C LEU A 60 3.92 2.46 -12.20
N SER A 61 4.80 1.51 -11.84
CA SER A 61 4.84 0.19 -12.48
C SER A 61 3.50 -0.52 -12.33
N GLY A 62 3.01 -1.13 -13.42
CA GLY A 62 1.82 -1.98 -13.43
C GLY A 62 2.12 -3.47 -13.23
N PHE A 63 3.35 -3.83 -12.86
CA PHE A 63 3.83 -5.22 -12.76
C PHE A 63 4.53 -5.52 -11.43
N GLY A 64 4.31 -4.69 -10.42
CA GLY A 64 5.05 -4.72 -9.16
C GLY A 64 6.48 -4.20 -9.32
N ILE A 65 7.34 -4.59 -8.38
CA ILE A 65 8.74 -4.20 -8.35
C ILE A 65 9.55 -5.10 -9.28
N ARG A 66 9.98 -4.58 -10.44
CA ARG A 66 10.81 -5.30 -11.42
C ARG A 66 12.21 -4.71 -11.56
N THR A 67 12.39 -3.48 -11.12
CA THR A 67 13.65 -2.74 -11.15
C THR A 67 13.87 -2.02 -9.82
N ILE A 68 15.09 -1.52 -9.59
CA ILE A 68 15.38 -0.64 -8.44
C ILE A 68 14.53 0.64 -8.52
N GLN A 69 14.31 1.18 -9.73
CA GLN A 69 13.52 2.39 -9.91
C GLN A 69 12.06 2.19 -9.48
N ASP A 70 11.48 1.00 -9.72
CA ASP A 70 10.12 0.70 -9.24
C ASP A 70 10.04 0.74 -7.71
N ALA A 71 11.04 0.21 -7.02
CA ALA A 71 11.09 0.24 -5.56
C ALA A 71 11.27 1.68 -5.04
N ILE A 72 12.12 2.49 -5.68
CA ILE A 72 12.31 3.90 -5.33
C ILE A 72 11.02 4.69 -5.53
N ASP A 73 10.45 4.64 -6.73
CA ASP A 73 9.24 5.41 -7.09
C ASP A 73 8.07 5.06 -6.16
N SER A 74 7.80 3.77 -5.95
CA SER A 74 6.70 3.32 -5.08
C SER A 74 6.96 3.67 -3.61
N THR A 75 8.20 3.59 -3.13
CA THR A 75 8.55 4.02 -1.76
C THR A 75 8.33 5.51 -1.57
N GLU A 76 8.80 6.34 -2.51
CA GLU A 76 8.65 7.79 -2.43
C GLU A 76 7.17 8.19 -2.50
N VAL A 77 6.39 7.58 -3.40
CA VAL A 77 4.93 7.79 -3.45
C VAL A 77 4.27 7.33 -2.15
N GLY A 78 4.63 6.16 -1.62
CA GLY A 78 4.04 5.62 -0.40
C GLY A 78 4.28 6.53 0.82
N LEU A 79 5.49 7.05 0.96
CA LEU A 79 5.83 8.03 1.99
C LEU A 79 5.02 9.32 1.85
N GLN A 80 4.89 9.86 0.62
CA GLN A 80 4.09 11.07 0.37
C GLN A 80 2.60 10.83 0.60
N LEU A 81 2.07 9.66 0.22
CA LEU A 81 0.69 9.25 0.49
C LEU A 81 0.41 9.18 2.00
N TYR A 82 1.27 8.52 2.79
CA TYR A 82 1.10 8.49 4.25
C TYR A 82 1.22 9.88 4.87
N TYR A 83 2.14 10.73 4.38
CA TYR A 83 2.24 12.11 4.84
C TYR A 83 0.96 12.90 4.55
N HIS A 84 0.43 12.79 3.33
CA HIS A 84 -0.79 13.47 2.92
C HIS A 84 -2.04 12.94 3.65
N LEU A 85 -2.08 11.64 3.94
CA LEU A 85 -3.14 10.97 4.68
C LEU A 85 -3.28 11.47 6.12
N LYS A 86 -2.23 12.01 6.73
CA LYS A 86 -2.32 12.64 8.07
C LYS A 86 -3.29 13.81 8.11
N PHE A 87 -3.48 14.48 6.98
CA PHE A 87 -4.36 15.65 6.85
C PHE A 87 -5.71 15.29 6.23
N ALA A 88 -5.95 14.02 5.90
CA ALA A 88 -7.20 13.59 5.30
C ALA A 88 -8.38 13.73 6.28
N PRO A 89 -9.62 13.83 5.76
CA PRO A 89 -10.84 13.65 6.55
C PRO A 89 -10.90 12.30 7.28
N ASP A 90 -11.95 12.07 8.05
CA ASP A 90 -12.05 10.85 8.84
C ASP A 90 -12.21 9.59 7.96
N PHE A 91 -11.43 8.56 8.28
CA PHE A 91 -11.48 7.21 7.71
C PHE A 91 -11.35 6.19 8.84
N ARG A 92 -11.66 4.92 8.59
CA ARG A 92 -11.57 3.86 9.59
C ARG A 92 -10.30 3.03 9.45
N PHE A 93 -9.92 2.77 8.21
CA PHE A 93 -8.80 1.95 7.83
C PHE A 93 -8.18 2.50 6.55
N ALA A 94 -6.86 2.48 6.47
CA ALA A 94 -6.13 2.82 5.26
C ALA A 94 -4.83 2.01 5.16
N ARG A 95 -4.46 1.61 3.95
CA ARG A 95 -3.25 0.84 3.67
C ARG A 95 -2.65 1.30 2.35
N ILE A 96 -1.32 1.44 2.32
CA ILE A 96 -0.58 1.67 1.08
C ILE A 96 0.30 0.46 0.82
N ALA A 97 0.07 -0.18 -0.32
CA ALA A 97 0.78 -1.39 -0.74
C ALA A 97 0.52 -1.68 -2.22
N TRP A 98 1.20 -2.69 -2.75
CA TRP A 98 0.76 -3.38 -3.95
C TRP A 98 -0.53 -4.15 -3.66
N GLU A 99 -1.58 -3.86 -4.45
CA GLU A 99 -2.93 -4.41 -4.31
C GLU A 99 -3.46 -4.25 -2.89
N ALA A 100 -3.40 -3.01 -2.38
CA ALA A 100 -3.83 -2.70 -1.02
C ALA A 100 -5.32 -3.03 -0.80
N GLU A 101 -6.16 -2.92 -1.84
CA GLU A 101 -7.59 -3.21 -1.80
C GLU A 101 -7.93 -4.69 -1.51
N ASN A 102 -6.96 -5.60 -1.65
CA ASN A 102 -7.14 -7.03 -1.36
C ASN A 102 -7.23 -7.35 0.14
N ILE A 103 -6.96 -6.39 1.03
CA ILE A 103 -7.14 -6.55 2.48
C ILE A 103 -8.08 -5.45 2.95
N THR A 104 -9.31 -5.83 3.29
CA THR A 104 -10.33 -4.92 3.81
C THR A 104 -10.28 -4.82 5.34
N MET A 105 -10.96 -3.81 5.89
CA MET A 105 -11.12 -3.65 7.34
C MET A 105 -11.73 -4.90 8.00
N SER A 106 -12.65 -5.60 7.33
CA SER A 106 -13.27 -6.82 7.85
C SER A 106 -12.32 -8.01 7.93
N GLU A 107 -11.30 -8.06 7.07
CA GLU A 107 -10.29 -9.11 7.03
C GLU A 107 -9.13 -8.82 7.97
N LEU A 108 -9.04 -7.59 8.48
CA LEU A 108 -7.95 -7.13 9.35
C LEU A 108 -7.69 -8.01 10.59
N PRO A 109 -8.70 -8.62 11.26
CA PRO A 109 -8.45 -9.56 12.36
C PRO A 109 -7.63 -10.79 11.96
N GLU A 110 -7.66 -11.22 10.70
CA GLU A 110 -6.86 -12.35 10.19
C GLU A 110 -5.37 -12.03 10.14
N TRP A 111 -5.02 -10.74 10.14
CA TRP A 111 -3.65 -10.23 10.12
C TRP A 111 -3.12 -9.88 11.53
N VAL A 112 -3.86 -10.27 12.58
CA VAL A 112 -3.43 -10.10 13.97
C VAL A 112 -2.88 -11.41 14.52
N GLU A 113 -1.57 -11.47 14.66
CA GLU A 113 -0.86 -12.55 15.33
C GLU A 113 -0.99 -12.41 16.86
N THR A 114 -1.25 -13.51 17.57
CA THR A 114 -1.11 -13.56 19.03
C THR A 114 0.23 -14.23 19.39
N LEU A 115 1.11 -13.46 20.00
CA LEU A 115 2.44 -13.91 20.41
C LEU A 115 2.37 -14.83 21.64
N HIS A 116 3.44 -15.56 21.90
CA HIS A 116 3.56 -16.51 23.02
C HIS A 116 3.28 -15.89 24.40
N ASN A 117 3.54 -14.59 24.56
CA ASN A 117 3.29 -13.83 25.78
C ASN A 117 1.86 -13.26 25.86
N GLY A 118 0.99 -13.59 24.91
CA GLY A 118 -0.39 -13.10 24.82
C GLY A 118 -0.53 -11.71 24.18
N GLU A 119 0.56 -11.04 23.83
CA GLU A 119 0.51 -9.77 23.12
C GLU A 119 0.03 -9.98 21.68
N LYS A 120 -0.70 -9.00 21.15
CA LYS A 120 -1.18 -9.02 19.76
C LYS A 120 -0.26 -8.21 18.88
N ARG A 121 -0.01 -8.64 17.65
CA ARG A 121 0.80 -7.93 16.66
C ARG A 121 0.07 -7.89 15.33
N LEU A 122 0.01 -6.71 14.72
CA LEU A 122 -0.51 -6.56 13.36
C LEU A 122 0.60 -6.82 12.36
N GLU A 123 0.39 -7.78 11.44
CA GLU A 123 1.41 -8.24 10.49
C GLU A 123 1.50 -7.40 9.20
N ILE A 124 0.61 -6.43 9.05
CA ILE A 124 0.57 -5.55 7.88
C ILE A 124 0.88 -4.11 8.26
N GLU A 125 1.32 -3.34 7.26
CA GLU A 125 1.51 -1.89 7.34
C GLU A 125 0.20 -1.20 6.99
N CYS A 126 -0.42 -0.51 7.94
CA CYS A 126 -1.68 0.20 7.76
C CYS A 126 -1.92 1.25 8.85
N VAL A 127 -2.92 2.09 8.63
CA VAL A 127 -3.45 3.07 9.59
C VAL A 127 -4.88 2.67 9.94
N VAL A 128 -5.21 2.72 11.23
CA VAL A 128 -6.53 2.40 11.77
C VAL A 128 -7.00 3.52 12.70
N ASP A 129 -8.31 3.75 12.74
CA ASP A 129 -8.92 4.62 13.75
C ASP A 129 -8.79 4.01 15.17
N ASN A 130 -8.99 4.83 16.20
CA ASN A 130 -8.86 4.38 17.59
C ASN A 130 -9.87 3.27 17.94
N SER A 131 -11.08 3.29 17.38
CA SER A 131 -12.08 2.26 17.65
C SER A 131 -11.64 0.89 17.11
N LEU A 132 -11.07 0.87 15.91
CA LEU A 132 -10.57 -0.33 15.26
C LEU A 132 -9.30 -0.83 15.96
N TYR A 133 -8.39 0.07 16.33
CA TYR A 133 -7.22 -0.28 17.14
C TYR A 133 -7.60 -1.00 18.46
N GLU A 134 -8.60 -0.47 19.16
CA GLU A 134 -9.17 -1.08 20.37
C GLU A 134 -9.81 -2.44 20.07
N GLN A 135 -10.61 -2.55 19.00
CA GLN A 135 -11.25 -3.80 18.56
C GLN A 135 -10.24 -4.91 18.22
N LEU A 136 -9.11 -4.55 17.61
CA LEU A 136 -8.02 -5.49 17.33
C LEU A 136 -7.28 -5.92 18.62
N GLY A 137 -7.58 -5.32 19.77
CA GLY A 137 -6.97 -5.62 21.05
C GLY A 137 -5.61 -4.95 21.26
N LYS A 138 -5.46 -3.72 20.76
CA LYS A 138 -4.27 -2.87 20.91
C LYS A 138 -2.97 -3.56 20.49
N PRO A 139 -2.82 -3.92 19.19
CA PRO A 139 -1.59 -4.55 18.75
C PRO A 139 -0.34 -3.74 19.15
N ILE A 140 0.71 -4.44 19.56
CA ILE A 140 2.02 -3.86 19.85
C ILE A 140 2.66 -3.37 18.55
N PHE A 141 3.63 -2.47 18.68
CA PHE A 141 4.29 -1.79 17.56
C PHE A 141 3.35 -0.94 16.67
N CYS A 142 2.17 -0.60 17.17
CA CYS A 142 1.37 0.51 16.65
C CYS A 142 1.82 1.82 17.29
N TYR A 143 1.96 2.87 16.48
CA TYR A 143 2.37 4.19 16.91
C TYR A 143 1.25 5.21 16.66
N PRO A 144 1.24 6.35 17.37
CA PRO A 144 0.35 7.45 17.00
C PRO A 144 0.64 7.92 15.56
N PHE A 145 -0.41 8.01 14.74
CA PHE A 145 -0.32 8.51 13.37
C PHE A 145 -0.71 9.98 13.27
N ARG A 146 -1.87 10.30 13.85
CA ARG A 146 -2.46 11.60 14.17
C ARG A 146 -3.48 11.39 15.30
N ASP A 147 -4.07 12.45 15.83
CA ASP A 147 -5.07 12.34 16.89
C ASP A 147 -6.21 11.39 16.49
N GLY A 148 -6.42 10.35 17.30
CA GLY A 148 -7.44 9.32 17.06
C GLY A 148 -7.04 8.20 16.09
N TYR A 149 -5.79 8.14 15.62
CA TYR A 149 -5.32 7.13 14.67
C TYR A 149 -4.01 6.48 15.09
N TRP A 150 -3.91 5.19 14.80
CA TRP A 150 -2.76 4.34 15.06
C TRP A 150 -2.26 3.70 13.77
N TRP A 151 -0.96 3.47 13.67
CA TRP A 151 -0.41 2.81 12.48
C TRP A 151 0.78 1.92 12.79
N THR A 152 0.94 0.90 11.96
CA THR A 152 2.19 0.19 11.75
C THR A 152 2.97 0.92 10.68
N ARG A 153 4.18 1.39 11.03
CA ARG A 153 4.97 2.27 10.17
C ARG A 153 5.32 1.59 8.85
N TYR A 154 5.15 2.35 7.76
CA TYR A 154 5.60 1.96 6.42
C TYR A 154 7.11 1.81 6.36
N LYS A 155 7.60 0.70 5.78
CA LYS A 155 9.05 0.41 5.69
C LYS A 155 9.63 0.63 4.30
N GLY A 156 8.80 0.97 3.32
CA GLY A 156 9.21 1.08 1.93
C GLY A 156 9.18 -0.26 1.19
N GLU A 157 9.31 -0.15 -0.13
CA GLU A 157 9.29 -1.27 -1.04
C GLU A 157 10.65 -1.96 -1.13
N ILE A 158 10.65 -3.30 -1.28
CA ILE A 158 11.86 -4.11 -1.32
C ILE A 158 12.14 -4.59 -2.75
N TYR A 159 13.32 -4.25 -3.27
CA TYR A 159 13.82 -4.81 -4.52
C TYR A 159 14.47 -6.18 -4.31
N ASN A 160 13.96 -7.22 -4.99
CA ASN A 160 14.56 -8.55 -4.99
C ASN A 160 15.10 -8.91 -6.40
N PRO A 161 16.43 -8.86 -6.62
CA PRO A 161 17.03 -9.15 -7.92
C PRO A 161 16.63 -10.49 -8.53
N LEU A 162 16.44 -11.53 -7.72
CA LEU A 162 16.10 -12.88 -8.21
C LEU A 162 14.66 -13.00 -8.74
N GLY A 163 13.76 -12.09 -8.32
CA GLY A 163 12.37 -11.98 -8.83
C GLY A 163 12.17 -10.86 -9.86
N SER A 164 13.25 -10.20 -10.25
CA SER A 164 13.26 -8.96 -11.04
C SER A 164 13.59 -9.20 -12.51
N SER A 165 13.68 -8.12 -13.30
CA SER A 165 14.23 -8.19 -14.66
C SER A 165 15.69 -8.63 -14.69
N ASP A 166 16.46 -8.42 -13.62
CA ASP A 166 17.88 -8.80 -13.57
C ASP A 166 18.06 -10.31 -13.71
N GLN A 167 17.16 -11.11 -13.11
CA GLN A 167 17.20 -12.57 -13.25
C GLN A 167 16.96 -13.00 -14.70
N GLN A 168 16.06 -12.33 -15.41
CA GLN A 168 15.83 -12.59 -16.83
C GLN A 168 17.05 -12.20 -17.66
N ALA A 169 17.60 -11.00 -17.43
CA ALA A 169 18.80 -10.54 -18.10
C ALA A 169 19.99 -11.49 -17.88
N LEU A 170 20.16 -11.97 -16.64
CA LEU A 170 21.19 -12.94 -16.28
C LEU A 170 20.98 -14.29 -16.99
N ARG A 171 19.73 -14.78 -17.06
CA ARG A 171 19.40 -16.02 -17.80
C ARG A 171 19.71 -15.87 -19.28
N GLU A 172 19.30 -14.77 -19.91
CA GLU A 172 19.59 -14.52 -21.32
C GLU A 172 21.09 -14.34 -21.58
N PHE A 173 21.83 -13.74 -20.64
CA PHE A 173 23.28 -13.68 -20.70
C PHE A 173 23.93 -15.08 -20.63
N HIS A 174 23.50 -15.93 -19.70
CA HIS A 174 24.02 -17.30 -19.60
C HIS A 174 23.66 -18.15 -20.82
N LYS A 175 22.45 -18.02 -21.38
CA LYS A 175 22.06 -18.70 -22.63
C LYS A 175 22.98 -18.31 -23.80
N LYS A 176 23.40 -17.04 -23.86
CA LYS A 176 24.36 -16.57 -24.88
C LYS A 176 25.76 -17.14 -24.68
N LEU A 177 26.20 -17.30 -23.43
CA LEU A 177 27.53 -17.83 -23.10
C LEU A 177 27.61 -19.35 -23.22
N PHE A 178 26.52 -20.05 -22.94
CA PHE A 178 26.47 -21.50 -22.76
C PHE A 178 25.27 -22.11 -23.51
N PRO A 179 25.07 -21.84 -24.82
CA PRO A 179 23.86 -22.22 -25.54
C PRO A 179 23.56 -23.72 -25.51
N GLU A 180 24.59 -24.57 -25.50
CA GLU A 180 24.50 -26.04 -25.42
C GLU A 180 23.84 -26.53 -24.12
N HIS A 181 23.89 -25.74 -23.04
CA HIS A 181 23.29 -26.10 -21.75
C HIS A 181 21.81 -25.69 -21.64
N PHE A 182 21.26 -24.97 -22.62
CA PHE A 182 19.89 -24.43 -22.57
C PHE A 182 19.03 -24.80 -23.79
N ASN A 183 19.60 -25.49 -24.78
CA ASN A 183 18.86 -26.05 -25.91
C ASN A 183 18.47 -27.51 -25.58
N TYR A 184 17.23 -27.72 -25.12
CA TYR A 184 16.60 -29.05 -25.00
C TYR A 184 15.47 -29.17 -26.01
#